data_AF-A0A1F4ZC05-F1
#
_entry.id   AF-A0A1F4ZC05-F1
#
_cell.length_a   1.000
_cell.length_b   1.000
_cell.length_c   1.000
_cell.angle_alpha   90.00
_cell.angle_beta   90.00
_cell.angle_gamma   90.00
#
_symmetry.space_group_name_H-M   'P 1'
#
loop_
_entity.id
_entity.type
_entity.pdbx_description
1 polymer ?
#
loop_
_entity_poly.entity_id
_entity_poly.type
_entity_poly.pdbx_seq_one_letter_code
_entity_poly.pdbx_strand_id
1 'polypeptide(L)'
;MRVLFNASVIIAGVGSPAGGSGAALELAKRGKIVGIVSELIVNEVVSHAGKVKKDEVEMQAIVVETFREVTLAPSKSQVEKQAVHVTDPGDAHILATYMNEKCDLLITLDKKHLLVLQGKLKGVEILTPGQLIGKFYRVEGKRKGE
;
A
#
# COMPACT_ATOMS: atom_id res chain seq x y z
N MET A 1 7.06 1.23 -11.65
CA MET A 1 6.94 1.79 -10.29
C MET A 1 6.26 0.74 -9.43
N ARG A 2 6.97 0.27 -8.41
CA ARG A 2 6.54 -0.73 -7.42
C ARG A 2 5.97 0.01 -6.20
N VAL A 3 4.70 -0.19 -5.91
CA VAL A 3 3.98 0.55 -4.88
C VAL A 3 3.43 -0.42 -3.86
N LEU A 4 3.87 -0.29 -2.61
CA LEU A 4 3.29 -1.02 -1.49
C LEU A 4 2.00 -0.33 -1.04
N PHE A 5 0.90 -1.06 -0.96
CA PHE A 5 -0.38 -0.56 -0.49
C PHE A 5 -0.57 -0.95 0.98
N ASN A 6 -0.77 0.03 1.87
CA ASN A 6 -1.24 -0.23 3.23
C ASN A 6 -2.73 -0.64 3.23
N ALA A 7 -3.15 -1.45 4.20
CA ALA A 7 -4.54 -1.89 4.38
C ALA A 7 -5.53 -0.71 4.42
N SER A 8 -5.16 0.39 5.10
CA SER A 8 -5.96 1.62 5.16
C SER A 8 -6.31 2.20 3.79
N VAL A 9 -5.40 2.12 2.81
CA VAL A 9 -5.64 2.59 1.44
C VAL A 9 -6.59 1.66 0.70
N ILE A 10 -6.39 0.35 0.84
CA ILE A 10 -7.21 -0.66 0.16
C ILE A 10 -8.66 -0.56 0.64
N ILE A 11 -8.87 -0.56 1.96
CA ILE A 11 -10.20 -0.41 2.55
C ILE A 11 -10.85 0.91 2.09
N ALA A 12 -10.14 2.04 2.15
CA ALA A 12 -10.69 3.32 1.70
C ALA A 12 -11.01 3.34 0.19
N GLY A 13 -10.20 2.67 -0.64
CA GLY A 13 -10.42 2.60 -2.09
C GLY A 13 -11.61 1.73 -2.47
N VAL A 14 -11.83 0.62 -1.76
CA VAL A 14 -13.02 -0.22 -1.92
C VAL A 14 -14.28 0.53 -1.47
N GLY A 15 -14.21 1.24 -0.34
CA GLY A 15 -15.34 2.01 0.17
C GLY A 15 -15.66 3.28 -0.61
N SER A 16 -14.68 3.85 -1.32
CA SER A 16 -14.83 5.05 -2.15
C SER A 16 -14.05 4.94 -3.47
N PRO A 17 -14.58 4.22 -4.48
CA PRO A 17 -13.87 3.98 -5.73
C PRO A 17 -13.54 5.24 -6.54
N ALA A 18 -14.33 6.31 -6.40
CA ALA A 18 -14.09 7.60 -7.06
C ALA A 18 -13.04 8.48 -6.33
N GLY A 19 -12.65 8.10 -5.11
CA GLY A 19 -11.66 8.82 -4.31
C GLY A 19 -10.22 8.52 -4.71
N GLY A 20 -9.26 9.22 -4.08
CA GLY A 20 -7.83 9.07 -4.37
C GLY A 20 -7.30 7.64 -4.15
N SER A 21 -7.78 6.94 -3.12
CA SER A 21 -7.43 5.52 -2.91
C SER A 21 -8.00 4.62 -4.00
N GLY A 22 -9.25 4.84 -4.41
CA GLY A 22 -9.87 4.08 -5.51
C GLY A 22 -9.12 4.27 -6.83
N ALA A 23 -8.71 5.51 -7.13
CA ALA A 23 -7.86 5.80 -8.28
C ALA A 23 -6.50 5.07 -8.21
N ALA A 24 -5.89 4.97 -7.02
CA ALA A 24 -4.64 4.23 -6.84
C ALA A 24 -4.82 2.71 -7.06
N LEU A 25 -5.89 2.12 -6.54
CA LEU A 25 -6.24 0.72 -6.79
C LEU A 25 -6.46 0.48 -8.29
N GLU A 26 -7.13 1.40 -8.98
CA GLU A 26 -7.38 1.28 -10.41
C GLU A 26 -6.07 1.30 -11.24
N LEU A 27 -5.09 2.11 -10.85
CA LEU A 27 -3.76 2.07 -11.47
C LEU A 27 -3.09 0.70 -11.30
N ALA A 28 -3.21 0.08 -10.11
CA ALA A 28 -2.68 -1.26 -9.85
C ALA A 28 -3.43 -2.33 -10.66
N LYS A 29 -4.77 -2.31 -10.62
CA LYS A 29 -5.64 -3.24 -11.37
C LYS A 29 -5.36 -3.22 -12.87
N ARG A 30 -5.17 -2.03 -13.44
CA ARG A 30 -4.83 -1.83 -14.86
C ARG A 30 -3.36 -2.13 -15.20
N GLY A 31 -2.52 -2.46 -14.22
CA GLY A 31 -1.09 -2.69 -14.42
C GLY A 31 -0.31 -1.43 -14.83
N LYS A 32 -0.83 -0.23 -14.53
CA LYS A 32 -0.11 1.04 -14.73
C LYS A 32 0.98 1.24 -13.69
N ILE A 33 0.79 0.66 -12.51
CA ILE A 33 1.80 0.50 -11.47
C ILE A 33 1.83 -0.97 -11.06
N VAL A 34 2.95 -1.40 -10.50
CA VAL A 34 3.05 -2.71 -9.86
C VAL A 34 2.59 -2.53 -8.41
N GLY A 35 1.34 -2.88 -8.14
CA GLY A 35 0.78 -2.86 -6.78
C GLY A 35 1.20 -4.10 -6.01
N ILE A 36 1.77 -3.90 -4.83
CA ILE A 36 2.32 -4.94 -3.96
C ILE A 36 1.57 -4.90 -2.64
N VAL A 37 1.24 -6.08 -2.12
CA VAL A 37 0.72 -6.32 -0.77
C VAL A 37 1.35 -7.60 -0.22
N SER A 38 1.55 -7.70 1.09
CA SER A 38 1.93 -8.97 1.74
C SER A 38 0.72 -9.67 2.35
N GLU A 39 0.84 -10.97 2.63
CA GLU A 39 -0.21 -11.76 3.31
C GLU A 39 -0.72 -11.09 4.60
N LEU A 40 0.15 -10.46 5.39
CA LEU A 40 -0.26 -9.74 6.60
C LEU A 40 -1.18 -8.56 6.27
N ILE A 41 -0.84 -7.78 5.24
CA ILE A 41 -1.68 -6.67 4.78
C ILE A 41 -3.00 -7.21 4.23
N VAL A 42 -2.99 -8.32 3.49
CA VAL A 42 -4.23 -8.96 3.00
C VAL A 42 -5.11 -9.39 4.16
N ASN A 43 -4.56 -10.01 5.21
CA ASN A 43 -5.30 -10.41 6.41
C ASN A 43 -5.91 -9.21 7.14
N GLU A 44 -5.18 -8.10 7.25
CA GLU A 44 -5.72 -6.86 7.82
C GLU A 44 -6.87 -6.28 6.99
N VAL A 45 -6.78 -6.36 5.66
CA VAL A 45 -7.82 -5.89 4.75
C VAL A 45 -9.08 -6.75 4.89
N VAL A 46 -8.92 -8.08 4.86
CA VAL A 46 -10.02 -9.05 4.93
C VAL A 46 -10.72 -8.98 6.29
N SER A 47 -9.98 -8.96 7.40
CA SER A 47 -10.56 -8.83 8.76
C SER A 47 -11.33 -7.53 8.98
N HIS A 48 -11.12 -6.53 8.11
CA HIS A 48 -11.81 -5.24 8.15
C HIS A 48 -12.82 -5.05 7.01
N ALA A 49 -13.19 -6.11 6.27
CA ALA A 49 -14.15 -6.05 5.15
C ALA A 49 -15.49 -5.38 5.54
N GLY A 50 -15.96 -5.61 6.77
CA GLY A 50 -17.19 -5.01 7.29
C GLY A 50 -17.19 -3.47 7.29
N LYS A 51 -16.02 -2.81 7.33
CA LYS A 51 -15.91 -1.33 7.26
C LYS A 51 -16.43 -0.78 5.93
N VAL A 52 -16.52 -1.60 4.89
CA VAL A 52 -16.96 -1.21 3.54
C VAL A 52 -18.16 -2.02 3.06
N LYS A 53 -18.94 -2.60 3.98
CA LYS A 53 -20.13 -3.42 3.68
C LYS A 53 -19.81 -4.58 2.72
N LYS A 54 -18.67 -5.22 2.95
CA LYS A 54 -18.23 -6.44 2.26
C LYS A 54 -18.03 -7.56 3.26
N ASP A 55 -18.22 -8.79 2.81
CA ASP A 55 -17.75 -9.96 3.54
C ASP A 55 -16.27 -10.26 3.21
N GLU A 56 -15.70 -11.20 3.96
CA GLU A 56 -14.29 -11.59 3.83
C GLU A 56 -13.97 -12.19 2.46
N VAL A 57 -14.90 -12.95 1.87
CA VAL A 57 -14.73 -13.61 0.58
C VAL A 57 -14.75 -12.59 -0.56
N GLU A 58 -15.70 -11.66 -0.53
CA GLU A 58 -15.76 -10.53 -1.45
C GLU A 58 -14.48 -9.69 -1.37
N MET A 59 -14.00 -9.42 -0.16
CA MET A 59 -12.79 -8.62 0.03
C MET A 59 -11.54 -9.32 -0.48
N GLN A 60 -11.42 -10.64 -0.26
CA GLN A 60 -10.33 -11.44 -0.80
C GLN A 60 -10.36 -11.48 -2.33
N ALA A 61 -11.54 -11.63 -2.95
CA ALA A 61 -11.69 -11.57 -4.40
C ALA A 61 -11.24 -10.21 -4.97
N ILE A 62 -11.63 -9.11 -4.33
CA ILE A 62 -11.20 -7.76 -4.73
C ILE A 62 -9.67 -7.61 -4.67
N VAL A 63 -9.02 -8.13 -3.63
CA VAL A 63 -7.56 -8.11 -3.50
C VAL A 63 -6.91 -8.87 -4.67
N VAL A 64 -7.36 -10.09 -4.94
CA VAL A 64 -6.83 -10.94 -6.03
C VAL A 64 -7.03 -10.29 -7.40
N GLU A 65 -8.17 -9.65 -7.64
CA GLU A 65 -8.41 -8.93 -8.91
C GLU A 65 -7.56 -7.66 -9.06
N THR A 66 -7.17 -7.04 -7.95
CA THR A 66 -6.49 -5.73 -7.96
C THR A 66 -4.97 -5.88 -8.00
N PHE A 67 -4.42 -6.85 -7.27
CA PHE A 67 -2.98 -6.98 -7.06
C PHE A 67 -2.44 -8.20 -7.79
N ARG A 68 -1.50 -7.94 -8.72
CA ARG A 68 -0.77 -9.01 -9.41
C ARG A 68 0.34 -9.62 -8.55
N GLU A 69 0.80 -8.89 -7.53
CA GLU A 69 1.86 -9.32 -6.62
C GLU A 69 1.34 -9.30 -5.18
N VAL A 70 0.93 -10.49 -4.71
CA VAL A 70 0.70 -10.78 -3.29
C VAL A 70 1.89 -11.58 -2.79
N THR A 71 2.65 -11.02 -1.84
CA THR A 71 3.91 -11.59 -1.36
C THR A 71 3.70 -12.29 -0.02
N LEU A 72 4.60 -13.22 0.32
CA LEU A 72 4.60 -13.85 1.64
C LEU A 72 4.75 -12.81 2.75
N ALA A 73 4.24 -13.15 3.93
CA ALA A 73 4.53 -12.38 5.13
C ALA A 73 6.05 -12.25 5.37
N PRO A 74 6.57 -11.06 5.72
CA PRO A 74 7.96 -10.94 6.16
C PRO A 74 8.19 -11.80 7.41
N SER A 75 9.36 -12.42 7.50
CA SER A 75 9.73 -13.23 8.67
C SER A 75 9.75 -12.39 9.94
N LYS A 76 9.54 -13.04 11.10
CA LYS A 76 9.57 -12.38 12.41
C LYS A 76 10.84 -11.53 12.63
N SER A 77 12.02 -12.06 12.26
CA SER A 77 13.28 -11.31 12.38
C SER A 77 13.34 -10.08 11.47
N GLN A 78 12.75 -10.13 10.27
CA GLN A 78 12.66 -8.96 9.40
C GLN A 78 11.73 -7.90 9.97
N VAL A 79 10.60 -8.31 10.56
CA VAL A 79 9.65 -7.41 11.24
C VAL A 79 10.30 -6.75 12.45
N GLU A 80 10.94 -7.52 13.33
CA GLU A 80 11.61 -7.02 14.54
C GLU A 80 12.67 -5.95 14.23
N LYS A 81 13.43 -6.13 13.14
CA LYS A 81 14.43 -5.13 12.70
C LYS A 81 13.81 -3.78 12.35
N GLN A 82 12.55 -3.76 11.91
CA GLN A 82 11.86 -2.51 11.52
C GLN A 82 11.06 -1.89 12.66
N ALA A 83 10.84 -2.62 13.76
CA ALA A 83 10.04 -2.14 14.90
C ALA A 83 10.59 -0.85 15.53
N VAL A 84 11.90 -0.62 15.45
CA VAL A 84 12.55 0.61 15.95
C VAL A 84 12.29 1.85 15.09
N HIS A 85 11.76 1.68 13.87
CA HIS A 85 11.54 2.76 12.92
C HIS A 85 10.07 3.21 12.84
N VAL A 86 9.17 2.47 13.47
CA VAL A 86 7.73 2.76 13.51
C VAL A 86 7.32 3.25 14.89
N THR A 87 6.26 4.04 14.97
CA THR A 87 5.71 4.49 16.25
C THR A 87 4.87 3.41 16.93
N ASP A 88 4.26 2.52 16.12
CA ASP A 88 3.53 1.35 16.60
C ASP A 88 4.27 0.10 16.07
N PRO A 89 4.77 -0.79 16.96
CA PRO A 89 5.44 -2.01 16.54
C PRO A 89 4.60 -2.91 15.62
N GLY A 90 3.27 -2.79 15.65
CA GLY A 90 2.36 -3.47 14.73
C GLY A 90 2.62 -3.11 13.28
N ASP A 91 2.96 -1.85 12.98
CA ASP A 91 3.22 -1.39 11.61
C ASP A 91 4.58 -1.84 11.04
N ALA A 92 5.42 -2.49 11.85
CA ALA A 92 6.77 -2.87 11.46
C ALA A 92 6.78 -3.83 10.25
N HIS A 93 5.75 -4.66 10.09
CA HIS A 93 5.65 -5.55 8.93
C HIS A 93 5.48 -4.80 7.61
N ILE A 94 4.93 -3.58 7.63
CA ILE A 94 4.74 -2.75 6.44
C ILE A 94 6.11 -2.29 5.93
N LEU A 95 6.96 -1.78 6.82
CA LEU A 95 8.34 -1.43 6.47
C LEU A 95 9.17 -2.66 6.08
N ALA A 96 8.97 -3.80 6.75
CA ALA A 96 9.69 -5.02 6.39
C ALA A 96 9.30 -5.50 4.98
N THR A 97 8.01 -5.45 4.63
CA THR A 97 7.52 -5.75 3.27
C THR A 97 8.11 -4.77 2.26
N TYR A 98 8.08 -3.46 2.56
CA TYR A 98 8.62 -2.41 1.69
C TYR A 98 10.07 -2.69 1.30
N MET A 99 10.90 -3.05 2.28
CA MET A 99 12.33 -3.29 2.08
C MET A 99 12.60 -4.61 1.35
N ASN A 100 11.90 -5.68 1.72
CA ASN A 100 12.05 -7.01 1.09
C ASN A 100 11.69 -6.98 -0.40
N GLU A 101 10.58 -6.33 -0.73
CA GLU A 101 10.02 -6.29 -2.08
C GLU A 101 10.59 -5.17 -2.94
N LYS A 102 11.58 -4.43 -2.40
CA LYS A 102 12.26 -3.31 -3.06
C LYS A 102 11.27 -2.33 -3.67
N CYS A 103 10.28 -1.94 -2.86
CA CYS A 103 9.24 -1.00 -3.27
C CYS A 103 9.85 0.37 -3.54
N ASP A 104 9.34 1.07 -4.55
CA ASP A 104 9.75 2.45 -4.85
C ASP A 104 9.10 3.43 -3.86
N LEU A 105 7.86 3.13 -3.44
CA LEU A 105 7.12 3.92 -2.46
C LEU A 105 6.05 3.09 -1.73
N LEU A 106 5.73 3.52 -0.51
CA LEU A 106 4.60 3.06 0.31
C LEU A 106 3.49 4.09 0.22
N ILE A 107 2.24 3.65 -0.01
CA ILE A 107 1.07 4.50 0.19
C ILE A 107 0.28 4.12 1.43
N THR A 108 -0.12 5.13 2.21
CA THR A 108 -0.87 4.95 3.45
C THR A 108 -1.86 6.09 3.67
N LEU A 109 -2.93 5.81 4.43
CA LEU A 109 -3.80 6.83 5.03
C LEU A 109 -3.62 6.90 6.55
N ASP A 110 -2.74 6.08 7.13
CA ASP A 110 -2.44 6.14 8.56
C ASP A 110 -1.64 7.40 8.89
N LYS A 111 -2.35 8.43 9.38
CA LYS A 111 -1.79 9.71 9.77
C LYS A 111 -1.04 9.68 11.10
N LYS A 112 -1.23 8.65 11.92
CA LYS A 112 -0.71 8.60 13.29
C LYS A 112 0.63 7.87 13.34
N HIS A 113 0.76 6.79 12.59
CA HIS A 113 1.88 5.87 12.76
C HIS A 113 2.82 5.77 11.57
N LEU A 114 2.30 5.82 10.34
CA LEU A 114 3.11 5.67 9.13
C LEU A 114 3.38 6.99 8.42
N LEU A 115 2.35 7.81 8.18
CA LEU A 115 2.51 9.05 7.43
C LEU A 115 3.38 10.06 8.20
N VAL A 116 3.40 9.99 9.55
CA VAL A 116 4.31 10.79 10.38
C VAL A 116 5.79 10.51 10.10
N LEU A 117 6.11 9.38 9.47
CA LEU A 117 7.47 8.97 9.09
C LEU A 117 7.88 9.48 7.70
N GLN A 118 6.97 10.11 6.96
CA GLN A 118 7.24 10.69 5.65
C GLN A 118 8.44 11.65 5.72
N GLY A 119 9.46 11.39 4.91
CA GLY A 119 10.69 12.17 4.86
C GLY A 119 11.65 11.98 6.06
N LYS A 120 11.30 11.14 7.04
CA LYS A 120 12.14 10.87 8.22
C LYS A 120 13.01 9.63 8.07
N LEU A 121 12.60 8.68 7.22
CA LEU A 121 13.30 7.43 6.99
C LEU A 121 14.10 7.50 5.69
N LYS A 122 15.42 7.32 5.78
CA LYS A 122 16.29 7.30 4.59
C LYS A 122 15.96 6.09 3.73
N GLY A 123 15.69 6.32 2.44
CA GLY A 123 15.40 5.26 1.47
C GLY A 123 13.96 4.73 1.52
N VAL A 124 13.09 5.29 2.36
CA VAL A 124 11.66 4.93 2.40
C VAL A 124 10.84 6.13 1.97
N GLU A 125 10.18 6.03 0.81
CA GLU A 125 9.27 7.06 0.35
C GLU A 125 7.84 6.69 0.74
N ILE A 126 7.24 7.49 1.62
CA ILE A 126 5.85 7.31 2.07
C ILE A 126 5.00 8.42 1.49
N LEU A 127 3.89 8.09 0.84
CA LEU A 127 2.98 9.04 0.23
C LEU A 127 1.53 8.76 0.63
N THR A 128 0.67 9.76 0.48
CA THR A 128 -0.77 9.55 0.39
C THR A 128 -1.17 9.09 -1.02
N PRO A 129 -2.36 8.50 -1.22
CA PRO A 129 -2.85 8.17 -2.55
C PRO A 129 -2.88 9.38 -3.50
N GLY A 130 -3.32 10.55 -3.03
CA GLY A 130 -3.33 11.76 -3.84
C GLY A 130 -1.94 12.19 -4.31
N GLN A 131 -0.93 12.08 -3.43
CA GLN A 131 0.46 12.36 -3.80
C GLN A 131 0.99 11.34 -4.82
N LEU A 132 0.65 10.05 -4.68
CA LEU A 132 0.97 9.03 -5.68
C LEU A 132 0.40 9.39 -7.05
N ILE A 133 -0.90 9.73 -7.12
CA ILE A 133 -1.57 10.07 -8.38
C ILE A 133 -0.88 11.26 -9.06
N GLY A 134 -0.60 12.33 -8.31
CA GLY A 134 0.14 13.48 -8.83
C GLY A 134 1.54 13.11 -9.34
N LYS A 135 2.27 12.28 -8.58
CA LYS A 135 3.61 11.79 -8.98
C LYS A 135 3.54 10.95 -10.25
N PHE A 136 2.59 10.03 -10.35
CA PHE A 136 2.41 9.15 -11.49
C PHE A 136 2.19 9.95 -12.79
N TYR A 137 1.22 10.86 -12.81
CA TYR A 137 0.93 11.64 -14.01
C TYR A 137 2.03 12.62 -14.40
N ARG A 138 2.79 13.14 -13.43
CA ARG A 138 3.97 13.96 -13.72
C ARG A 138 5.08 13.14 -14.40
N VAL A 139 5.27 11.88 -14.00
CA VAL A 139 6.27 10.98 -14.61
C VAL A 139 5.81 10.52 -15.99
N GLU A 140 4.55 10.09 -16.13
CA GLU A 140 3.98 9.66 -17.41
C GLU A 140 3.94 10.79 -18.45
N GLY A 141 3.63 12.02 -18.02
CA GLY A 141 3.62 13.18 -18.91
C GLY A 141 5.00 13.51 -19.48
N LYS A 142 6.08 13.29 -18.71
CA LYS A 142 7.45 13.45 -19.19
C LYS A 142 7.82 12.40 -20.24
N ARG A 143 7.47 11.14 -20.00
CA ARG A 143 7.78 10.02 -20.92
C ARG A 143 7.11 10.11 -22.29
N LYS A 144 5.99 10.84 -22.38
CA LYS A 144 5.29 11.07 -23.66
C LYS A 144 5.81 12.27 -24.44
N GLY A 145 6.63 13.11 -23.82
CA GLY A 145 7.24 14.29 -24.43
C GLY A 145 8.69 14.09 -24.87
N GLU A 146 9.22 12.87 -24.73
CA GLU A 146 10.52 12.38 -25.23
C GLU A 146 10.29 11.49 -26.45
#